data_AF-A0A0T6BDK8-F1
#
_entry.id   AF-A0A0T6BDK8-F1
#
_cell.length_a   1.000
_cell.length_b   1.000
_cell.length_c   1.000
_cell.angle_alpha   90.00
_cell.angle_beta   90.00
_cell.angle_gamma   90.00
#
_symmetry.space_group_name_H-M   'P 1'
#
loop_
_entity.id
_entity.type
_entity.pdbx_description
1 polymer ?
#
loop_
_entity_poly.entity_id
_entity_poly.type
_entity_poly.pdbx_seq_one_letter_code
_entity_poly.pdbx_strand_id
1 'polypeptide(L)'
;MATSSSDESSSAPKDFHLSSSLDSGSRLSPNRQRCPLCYTYKKVFFCKECIQSGSFTHSSPHYPDSYVEKYTRLLKYKAYKKQIEDECLPAIDKKQKVDVLCTKIRQKKEKIRVLKLALAEKREYQQCNSYKLKELQLKNETLNRSLPKYEARVQKLGNYVLIRQEEIIKSKTILMEKQSLLKKLILIRINQIIKYIFPITKVQAKVEMEASESDMVSALEEASRTTYVRNRWVYNPDNAGELQYTIVAPSLPGSGSYSAYNDWGNLSWTYFDLM
;
A
#
# COMPACT_ATOMS: atom_id res chain seq x y z
N MET A 1 47.67 10.72 -11.50
CA MET A 1 48.02 11.52 -10.31
C MET A 1 49.22 10.88 -9.66
N ALA A 2 50.41 11.35 -10.04
CA ALA A 2 51.69 11.17 -9.37
C ALA A 2 52.64 12.15 -10.08
N THR A 3 52.69 13.38 -9.59
CA THR A 3 53.62 14.41 -10.05
C THR A 3 54.68 14.54 -8.97
N SER A 4 55.84 13.92 -9.16
CA SER A 4 57.02 14.22 -8.34
C SER A 4 57.79 15.33 -9.04
N SER A 5 57.97 16.40 -8.28
CA SER A 5 58.61 17.65 -8.67
C SER A 5 60.11 17.49 -8.88
N SER A 6 60.61 18.40 -9.71
CA SER A 6 62.00 18.74 -10.00
C SER A 6 62.84 19.02 -8.75
N ASP A 7 64.14 18.75 -8.85
CA ASP A 7 65.19 19.78 -8.77
C ASP A 7 66.57 19.11 -8.74
N GLU A 8 67.22 19.01 -9.89
CA GLU A 8 68.69 18.97 -9.95
C GLU A 8 69.16 19.97 -11.01
N SER A 9 69.14 21.23 -10.59
CA SER A 9 69.95 22.28 -11.18
C SER A 9 71.43 21.94 -10.99
N SER A 10 71.99 21.18 -11.92
CA SER A 10 73.44 21.04 -12.09
C SER A 10 73.97 22.30 -12.77
N SER A 11 73.92 23.42 -12.04
CA SER A 11 74.60 24.65 -12.42
C SER A 11 76.10 24.36 -12.51
N ALA A 12 76.70 24.64 -13.66
CA ALA A 12 78.15 24.57 -13.83
C ALA A 12 78.84 25.45 -12.77
N PRO A 13 79.95 24.99 -12.15
CA PRO A 13 80.68 25.78 -11.17
C PRO A 13 81.04 27.16 -11.75
N LYS A 14 80.63 28.23 -11.08
CA LYS A 14 80.87 29.61 -11.51
C LYS A 14 82.27 30.12 -11.18
N ASP A 15 83.06 29.35 -10.43
CA ASP A 15 84.37 29.76 -9.95
C ASP A 15 85.47 29.07 -10.73
N PHE A 16 85.74 29.57 -11.94
CA PHE A 16 87.06 29.39 -12.53
C PHE A 16 87.96 30.47 -11.95
N HIS A 17 88.95 30.06 -11.15
CA HIS A 17 90.09 30.92 -10.79
C HIS A 17 90.87 31.27 -12.07
N LEU A 18 90.41 32.30 -12.77
CA LEU A 18 91.15 32.99 -13.83
C LEU A 18 92.21 33.84 -13.16
N SER A 19 93.43 33.30 -13.04
CA SER A 19 94.61 34.08 -12.64
C SER A 19 94.95 35.10 -13.72
N SER A 20 94.26 36.24 -13.73
CA SER A 20 94.64 37.44 -14.48
C SER A 20 95.70 38.20 -13.69
N SER A 21 96.93 37.68 -13.69
CA SER A 21 98.10 38.42 -13.23
C SER A 21 98.60 39.32 -14.37
N LEU A 22 98.16 40.57 -14.36
CA LEU A 22 98.89 41.67 -14.98
C LEU A 22 100.11 41.93 -14.12
N ASP A 23 101.27 41.40 -14.50
CA ASP A 23 102.53 41.81 -13.90
C ASP A 23 103.59 42.05 -14.97
N SER A 24 103.89 43.34 -15.14
CA SER A 24 105.02 43.87 -15.89
C SER A 24 106.26 43.72 -15.00
N GLY A 25 107.07 42.70 -15.26
CA GLY A 25 108.28 42.47 -14.47
C GLY A 25 109.12 41.35 -15.05
N SER A 26 110.25 41.73 -15.65
CA SER A 26 111.34 40.87 -16.08
C SER A 26 111.63 39.73 -15.09
N ARG A 27 111.47 38.48 -15.54
CA ARG A 27 112.21 37.29 -15.12
C ARG A 27 111.92 36.15 -16.10
N LEU A 28 113.00 35.60 -16.64
CA LEU A 28 113.06 34.47 -17.58
C LEU A 28 112.21 33.28 -17.06
N SER A 29 111.22 32.84 -17.84
CA SER A 29 110.49 31.60 -17.60
C SER A 29 110.33 30.83 -18.93
N PRO A 30 111.02 29.69 -19.11
CA PRO A 30 111.16 29.02 -20.40
C PRO A 30 110.06 27.99 -20.68
N ASN A 31 108.84 28.16 -20.17
CA ASN A 31 107.77 27.18 -20.40
C ASN A 31 106.67 27.75 -21.32
N ARG A 32 107.06 28.12 -22.54
CA ARG A 32 106.09 28.18 -23.65
C ARG A 32 105.82 26.74 -24.08
N GLN A 33 104.83 26.10 -23.48
CA GLN A 33 104.37 24.80 -23.97
C GLN A 33 103.65 25.00 -25.31
N ARG A 34 103.92 24.12 -26.27
CA ARG A 34 103.19 24.11 -27.55
C ARG A 34 101.80 23.54 -27.29
N CYS A 35 100.77 24.19 -27.83
CA CYS A 35 99.43 23.59 -27.86
C CYS A 35 99.53 22.23 -28.56
N PRO A 36 99.10 21.11 -27.95
CA PRO A 36 99.23 19.79 -28.57
C PRO A 36 98.29 19.62 -29.78
N LEU A 37 97.36 20.55 -30.01
CA LEU A 37 96.39 20.52 -31.10
C LEU A 37 96.83 21.31 -32.35
N CYS A 38 97.53 22.45 -32.17
CA CYS A 38 97.94 23.32 -33.28
C CYS A 38 99.42 23.75 -33.22
N TYR A 39 100.17 23.23 -32.26
CA TYR A 39 101.60 23.44 -32.04
C TYR A 39 102.07 24.89 -31.86
N THR A 40 101.15 25.84 -31.67
CA THR A 40 101.48 27.24 -31.36
C THR A 40 101.88 27.42 -29.89
N TYR A 41 102.86 28.29 -29.65
CA TYR A 41 103.44 28.53 -28.32
C TYR A 41 102.56 29.44 -27.46
N LYS A 42 102.02 28.93 -26.34
CA LYS A 42 101.17 29.71 -25.42
C LYS A 42 101.46 29.29 -23.96
N LYS A 43 100.92 30.05 -22.98
CA LYS A 43 101.08 29.81 -21.53
C LYS A 43 100.12 28.73 -20.97
N VAL A 44 99.26 28.12 -21.79
CA VAL A 44 98.15 27.24 -21.35
C VAL A 44 98.16 25.93 -22.18
N PHE A 45 97.73 24.81 -21.59
CA PHE A 45 97.78 23.46 -22.19
C PHE A 45 97.12 23.40 -23.58
N PHE A 46 95.96 24.03 -23.77
CA PHE A 46 95.35 24.27 -25.08
C PHE A 46 95.26 25.78 -25.36
N CYS A 47 95.41 26.19 -26.61
CA CYS A 47 95.19 27.60 -26.94
C CYS A 47 93.68 27.94 -26.93
N LYS A 48 93.37 29.21 -26.62
CA LYS A 48 91.99 29.74 -26.61
C LYS A 48 91.26 29.45 -27.93
N GLU A 49 91.96 29.56 -29.06
CA GLU A 49 91.42 29.30 -30.39
C GLU A 49 91.00 27.82 -30.56
N CYS A 50 91.81 26.85 -30.08
CA CYS A 50 91.48 25.42 -30.15
C CYS A 50 90.36 25.00 -29.18
N ILE A 51 90.25 25.66 -28.03
CA ILE A 51 89.13 25.46 -27.10
C ILE A 51 87.84 26.03 -27.71
N GLN A 52 87.91 27.24 -28.26
CA GLN A 52 86.78 27.90 -28.91
C GLN A 52 86.32 27.16 -30.18
N SER A 53 87.26 26.57 -30.93
CA SER A 53 86.93 25.74 -32.10
C SER A 53 86.42 24.34 -31.74
N GLY A 54 86.49 23.94 -30.47
CA GLY A 54 86.05 22.62 -30.01
C GLY A 54 86.92 21.46 -30.50
N SER A 55 88.15 21.73 -30.95
CA SER A 55 89.08 20.75 -31.54
C SER A 55 89.82 19.90 -30.49
N PHE A 56 89.31 19.84 -29.26
CA PHE A 56 89.91 19.04 -28.19
C PHE A 56 89.18 17.70 -28.06
N THR A 57 89.95 16.68 -27.71
CA THR A 57 89.49 15.31 -27.48
C THR A 57 89.47 14.99 -25.99
N HIS A 58 88.73 13.95 -25.61
CA HIS A 58 88.70 13.50 -24.22
C HIS A 58 90.06 12.93 -23.82
N SER A 59 90.46 13.08 -22.57
CA SER A 59 91.75 12.56 -22.05
C SER A 59 91.85 11.02 -22.03
N SER A 60 90.77 10.32 -22.41
CA SER A 60 90.70 8.85 -22.43
C SER A 60 90.67 8.39 -23.88
N PRO A 61 91.52 7.42 -24.26
CA PRO A 61 91.58 6.89 -25.62
C PRO A 61 90.28 6.17 -26.04
N HIS A 62 89.39 5.84 -25.09
CA HIS A 62 88.07 5.27 -25.38
C HIS A 62 87.09 6.24 -26.04
N TYR A 63 87.39 7.55 -26.04
CA TYR A 63 86.56 8.56 -26.70
C TYR A 63 87.40 9.40 -27.67
N PRO A 64 87.69 8.86 -28.87
CA PRO A 64 88.56 9.51 -29.84
C PRO A 64 87.94 10.76 -30.46
N ASP A 65 86.60 10.87 -30.44
CA ASP A 65 85.87 11.99 -31.02
C ASP A 65 86.19 13.32 -30.34
N SER A 66 86.47 14.34 -31.15
CA SER A 66 86.57 15.72 -30.71
C SER A 66 85.20 16.28 -30.28
N TYR A 67 85.22 17.32 -29.45
CA TYR A 67 83.98 18.00 -29.04
C TYR A 67 83.19 18.52 -30.24
N VAL A 68 83.85 19.08 -31.25
CA VAL A 68 83.19 19.61 -32.46
C VAL A 68 82.46 18.53 -33.25
N GLU A 69 83.01 17.31 -33.33
CA GLU A 69 82.36 16.17 -33.99
C GLU A 69 81.13 15.69 -33.21
N LYS A 70 81.23 15.58 -31.88
CA LYS A 70 80.09 15.25 -31.02
C LYS A 70 78.96 16.28 -31.13
N TYR A 71 79.31 17.56 -31.10
CA TYR A 71 78.34 18.66 -31.23
C TYR A 71 77.67 18.65 -32.61
N THR A 72 78.44 18.44 -33.67
CA THR A 72 77.90 18.32 -35.04
C THR A 72 76.97 17.12 -35.18
N ARG A 73 77.34 15.96 -34.59
CA ARG A 73 76.49 14.76 -34.56
C ARG A 73 75.18 15.01 -33.82
N LEU A 74 75.22 15.68 -32.67
CA LEU A 74 74.03 16.07 -31.91
C LEU A 74 73.10 16.97 -32.74
N LEU A 75 73.65 17.96 -33.45
CA LEU A 75 72.85 18.83 -34.33
C LEU A 75 72.18 18.04 -35.45
N LYS A 76 72.90 17.08 -36.06
CA LYS A 76 72.32 16.17 -37.07
C LYS A 76 71.17 15.35 -36.50
N TYR A 77 71.33 14.77 -35.30
CA TYR A 77 70.25 14.01 -34.67
C TYR A 77 69.04 14.87 -34.30
N LYS A 78 69.26 16.11 -33.81
CA LYS A 78 68.17 17.04 -33.54
C LYS A 78 67.40 17.40 -34.81
N ALA A 79 68.12 17.64 -35.92
CA ALA A 79 67.50 17.91 -37.21
C ALA A 79 66.71 16.71 -37.73
N TYR A 80 67.29 15.50 -37.66
CA TYR A 80 66.63 14.27 -38.10
C TYR A 80 65.39 13.93 -37.26
N LYS A 81 65.47 14.09 -35.94
CA LYS A 81 64.31 13.95 -35.04
C LYS A 81 63.19 14.91 -35.44
N LYS A 82 63.53 16.19 -35.64
CA LYS A 82 62.55 17.21 -36.03
C LYS A 82 61.92 16.88 -37.38
N GLN A 83 62.71 16.42 -38.35
CA GLN A 83 62.20 16.02 -39.65
C GLN A 83 61.18 14.88 -39.53
N ILE A 84 61.48 13.84 -38.74
CA ILE A 84 60.53 12.74 -38.51
C ILE A 84 59.27 13.25 -37.82
N GLU A 85 59.40 14.13 -36.83
CA GLU A 85 58.24 14.74 -36.15
C GLU A 85 57.37 15.53 -37.14
N ASP A 86 57.98 16.37 -37.98
CA ASP A 86 57.30 17.18 -38.99
C ASP A 86 56.59 16.31 -40.05
N GLU A 87 57.17 15.15 -40.40
CA GLU A 87 56.55 14.17 -41.31
C GLU A 87 55.39 13.38 -40.65
N CYS A 88 55.53 13.00 -39.38
CA CYS A 88 54.59 12.09 -38.70
C CYS A 88 53.39 12.82 -38.06
N LEU A 89 53.59 14.00 -37.48
CA LEU A 89 52.54 14.74 -36.76
C LEU A 89 51.30 15.03 -37.63
N PRO A 90 51.42 15.46 -38.90
CA PRO A 90 50.26 15.70 -39.75
C PRO A 90 49.46 14.43 -40.04
N ALA A 91 50.14 13.28 -40.19
CA ALA A 91 49.48 12.00 -40.41
C ALA A 91 48.69 11.55 -39.17
N ILE A 92 49.26 11.74 -37.98
CA ILE A 92 48.60 11.44 -36.71
C ILE A 92 47.39 12.35 -36.50
N ASP A 93 47.52 13.66 -36.73
CA ASP A 93 46.42 14.62 -36.59
C ASP A 93 45.25 14.30 -37.54
N LYS A 94 45.56 13.98 -38.81
CA LYS A 94 44.55 13.53 -39.78
C LYS A 94 43.83 12.27 -39.30
N LYS A 95 44.56 11.27 -38.83
CA LYS A 95 43.97 10.02 -38.32
C LYS A 95 43.09 10.28 -37.10
N GLN A 96 43.56 11.11 -36.16
CA GLN A 96 42.79 11.48 -34.97
C GLN A 96 41.47 12.16 -35.33
N LYS A 97 41.48 13.10 -36.30
CA LYS A 97 40.26 13.75 -36.80
C LYS A 97 39.28 12.74 -37.39
N VAL A 98 39.76 11.79 -38.18
CA VAL A 98 38.94 10.71 -38.75
C VAL A 98 38.34 9.84 -37.64
N ASP A 99 39.13 9.42 -36.65
CA ASP A 99 38.66 8.57 -35.55
C ASP A 99 37.60 9.29 -34.70
N VAL A 100 37.76 10.59 -34.44
CA VAL A 100 36.76 11.42 -33.76
C VAL A 100 35.46 11.50 -34.56
N LEU A 101 35.52 11.63 -35.88
CA LEU A 101 34.32 11.64 -36.71
C LEU A 101 33.65 10.25 -36.76
N CYS A 102 34.43 9.19 -36.95
CA CYS A 102 33.94 7.81 -36.95
C CYS A 102 33.23 7.45 -35.64
N THR A 103 33.82 7.83 -34.50
CA THR A 103 33.20 7.61 -33.18
C THR A 103 31.88 8.38 -33.03
N LYS A 104 31.84 9.66 -33.44
CA LYS A 104 30.59 10.46 -33.45
C LYS A 104 29.52 9.85 -34.35
N ILE A 105 29.89 9.42 -35.56
CA ILE A 105 28.95 8.77 -36.50
C ILE A 105 28.37 7.51 -35.88
N ARG A 106 29.22 6.65 -35.29
CA ARG A 106 28.79 5.43 -34.61
C ARG A 106 27.84 5.72 -33.45
N GLN A 107 28.15 6.70 -32.61
CA GLN A 107 27.27 7.10 -31.51
C GLN A 107 25.90 7.59 -32.00
N LYS A 108 25.86 8.40 -33.07
CA LYS A 108 24.59 8.89 -33.64
C LYS A 108 23.79 7.74 -34.27
N LYS A 109 24.43 6.84 -35.01
CA LYS A 109 23.79 5.64 -35.57
C LYS A 109 23.17 4.78 -34.47
N GLU A 110 23.89 4.56 -33.39
CA GLU A 110 23.39 3.77 -32.26
C GLU A 110 22.22 4.45 -31.56
N LYS A 111 22.30 5.77 -31.34
CA LYS A 111 21.18 6.54 -30.80
C LYS A 111 19.93 6.45 -31.69
N ILE A 112 20.09 6.53 -33.00
CA ILE A 112 18.98 6.36 -33.96
C ILE A 112 18.41 4.94 -33.86
N ARG A 113 19.26 3.92 -33.76
CA ARG A 113 18.84 2.51 -33.62
C ARG A 113 17.96 2.31 -32.39
N VAL A 114 18.43 2.79 -31.23
CA VAL A 114 17.69 2.71 -29.96
C VAL A 114 16.37 3.48 -30.02
N LEU A 115 16.38 4.69 -30.59
CA LEU A 115 15.15 5.48 -30.75
C LEU A 115 14.13 4.79 -31.65
N LYS A 116 14.56 4.15 -32.74
CA LYS A 116 13.67 3.38 -33.62
C LYS A 116 13.03 2.20 -32.89
N LEU A 117 13.80 1.50 -32.06
CA LEU A 117 13.29 0.38 -31.26
C LEU A 117 12.25 0.87 -30.23
N ALA A 118 12.56 1.95 -29.51
CA ALA A 118 11.63 2.55 -28.55
C ALA A 118 10.33 3.03 -29.23
N LEU A 119 10.42 3.60 -30.44
CA LEU A 119 9.23 3.99 -31.20
C LEU A 119 8.39 2.79 -31.64
N ALA A 120 9.01 1.68 -32.04
CA ALA A 120 8.29 0.46 -32.40
C ALA A 120 7.55 -0.11 -31.18
N GLU A 121 8.24 -0.27 -30.05
CA GLU A 121 7.67 -0.74 -28.79
C GLU A 121 6.49 0.13 -28.33
N LYS A 122 6.65 1.47 -28.39
CA LYS A 122 5.56 2.39 -28.02
C LYS A 122 4.35 2.29 -28.96
N ARG A 123 4.57 2.06 -30.25
CA ARG A 123 3.47 1.84 -31.21
C ARG A 123 2.73 0.54 -30.94
N GLU A 124 3.44 -0.54 -30.66
CA GLU A 124 2.83 -1.82 -30.28
C GLU A 124 2.01 -1.69 -28.99
N TYR A 125 2.57 -1.03 -27.98
CA TYR A 125 1.88 -0.77 -26.72
C TYR A 125 0.60 0.07 -26.93
N GLN A 126 0.70 1.14 -27.73
CA GLN A 126 -0.45 1.97 -28.09
C GLN A 126 -1.52 1.18 -28.84
N GLN A 127 -1.11 0.31 -29.76
CA GLN A 127 -2.02 -0.54 -30.52
C GLN A 127 -2.76 -1.52 -29.59
N CYS A 128 -2.04 -2.21 -28.68
CA CYS A 128 -2.64 -3.10 -27.69
C CYS A 128 -3.65 -2.37 -26.80
N ASN A 129 -3.28 -1.19 -26.27
CA ASN A 129 -4.18 -0.37 -25.47
C ASN A 129 -5.40 0.08 -26.27
N SER A 130 -5.24 0.41 -27.57
CA SER A 130 -6.37 0.78 -28.42
C SER A 130 -7.36 -0.37 -28.61
N TYR A 131 -6.89 -1.61 -28.75
CA TYR A 131 -7.76 -2.78 -28.80
C TYR A 131 -8.47 -3.00 -27.47
N LYS A 132 -7.75 -2.88 -26.34
CA LYS A 132 -8.35 -3.03 -25.01
C LYS A 132 -9.41 -1.98 -24.73
N LEU A 133 -9.17 -0.73 -25.15
CA LEU A 133 -10.13 0.35 -25.04
C LEU A 133 -11.41 0.04 -25.83
N LYS A 134 -11.28 -0.41 -27.08
CA LYS A 134 -12.43 -0.83 -27.90
C LYS A 134 -13.22 -1.98 -27.27
N GLU A 135 -12.52 -2.98 -26.72
CA GLU A 135 -13.15 -4.10 -26.02
C GLU A 135 -13.97 -3.61 -24.81
N LEU A 136 -13.40 -2.72 -23.99
CA LEU A 136 -14.08 -2.14 -22.84
C LEU A 136 -15.27 -1.26 -23.24
N GLN A 137 -15.15 -0.48 -24.31
CA GLN A 137 -16.25 0.31 -24.85
C GLN A 137 -17.42 -0.58 -25.26
N LEU A 138 -17.16 -1.67 -26.00
CA LEU A 138 -18.20 -2.63 -26.40
C LEU A 138 -18.89 -3.30 -25.21
N LYS A 139 -18.13 -3.68 -24.18
CA LYS A 139 -18.70 -4.23 -22.94
C LYS A 139 -19.57 -3.21 -22.23
N ASN A 140 -19.11 -1.97 -22.13
CA ASN A 140 -19.84 -0.90 -21.47
C ASN A 140 -21.13 -0.54 -22.23
N GLU A 141 -21.08 -0.47 -23.57
CA GLU A 141 -22.27 -0.32 -24.41
C GLU A 141 -23.28 -1.44 -24.19
N THR A 142 -22.82 -2.68 -24.10
CA THR A 142 -23.69 -3.84 -23.87
C THR A 142 -24.37 -3.76 -22.50
N LEU A 143 -23.60 -3.42 -21.47
CA LEU A 143 -24.13 -3.20 -20.12
C LEU A 143 -25.14 -2.05 -20.11
N ASN A 144 -24.83 -0.91 -20.70
CA ASN A 144 -25.71 0.25 -20.79
C ASN A 144 -27.01 -0.06 -21.55
N ARG A 145 -26.96 -0.89 -22.61
CA ARG A 145 -28.18 -1.37 -23.30
C ARG A 145 -29.03 -2.30 -22.42
N SER A 146 -28.41 -3.05 -21.52
CA SER A 146 -29.13 -3.98 -20.63
C SER A 146 -29.64 -3.34 -19.34
N LEU A 147 -29.01 -2.27 -18.86
CA LEU A 147 -29.30 -1.59 -17.60
C LEU A 147 -30.79 -1.21 -17.44
N PRO A 148 -31.48 -0.64 -18.45
CA PRO A 148 -32.90 -0.29 -18.33
C PRO A 148 -33.81 -1.49 -18.10
N LYS A 149 -33.42 -2.69 -18.57
CA LYS A 149 -34.20 -3.93 -18.37
C LYS A 149 -34.18 -4.35 -16.91
N TYR A 150 -33.02 -4.23 -16.26
CA TYR A 150 -32.87 -4.51 -14.84
C TYR A 150 -33.60 -3.47 -14.00
N GLU A 151 -33.47 -2.19 -14.35
CA GLU A 151 -34.19 -1.11 -13.70
C GLU A 151 -35.72 -1.34 -13.75
N ALA A 152 -36.27 -1.65 -14.92
CA ALA A 152 -37.69 -1.96 -15.08
C ALA A 152 -38.12 -3.18 -14.25
N ARG A 153 -37.27 -4.22 -14.16
CA ARG A 153 -37.56 -5.40 -13.33
C ARG A 153 -37.58 -5.06 -11.84
N VAL A 154 -36.62 -4.26 -11.38
CA VAL A 154 -36.56 -3.79 -9.98
C VAL A 154 -37.77 -2.93 -9.65
N GLN A 155 -38.17 -2.01 -10.54
CA GLN A 155 -39.38 -1.21 -10.36
C GLN A 155 -40.64 -2.07 -10.26
N LYS A 156 -40.81 -3.08 -11.14
CA LYS A 156 -41.95 -4.01 -11.07
C LYS A 156 -41.99 -4.78 -9.76
N LEU A 157 -40.84 -5.27 -9.30
CA LEU A 157 -40.76 -5.99 -8.03
C LEU A 157 -41.04 -5.07 -6.84
N GLY A 158 -40.52 -3.84 -6.86
CA GLY A 158 -40.80 -2.82 -5.85
C GLY A 158 -42.30 -2.53 -5.76
N ASN A 159 -42.95 -2.29 -6.89
CA ASN A 159 -44.40 -2.04 -6.95
C ASN A 159 -45.20 -3.24 -6.41
N TYR A 160 -44.81 -4.46 -6.76
CA TYR A 160 -45.46 -5.67 -6.25
C TYR A 160 -45.35 -5.78 -4.72
N VAL A 161 -44.15 -5.56 -4.17
CA VAL A 161 -43.90 -5.61 -2.73
C VAL A 161 -44.72 -4.54 -2.01
N LEU A 162 -44.78 -3.31 -2.53
CA LEU A 162 -45.57 -2.22 -1.96
C LEU A 162 -47.06 -2.57 -1.89
N ILE A 163 -47.65 -3.02 -3.01
CA ILE A 163 -49.06 -3.42 -3.06
C ILE A 163 -49.33 -4.56 -2.07
N ARG A 164 -48.47 -5.58 -2.05
CA ARG A 164 -48.65 -6.73 -1.16
C ARG A 164 -48.53 -6.35 0.31
N GLN A 165 -47.64 -5.42 0.63
CA GLN A 165 -47.49 -4.88 1.98
C GLN A 165 -48.75 -4.15 2.43
N GLU A 166 -49.34 -3.32 1.57
CA GLU A 166 -50.61 -2.65 1.85
C GLU A 166 -51.76 -3.65 2.11
N GLU A 167 -51.87 -4.71 1.31
CA GLU A 167 -52.87 -5.77 1.50
C GLU A 167 -52.70 -6.49 2.84
N ILE A 168 -51.45 -6.80 3.23
CA ILE A 168 -51.14 -7.43 4.51
C ILE A 168 -51.53 -6.51 5.67
N ILE A 169 -51.21 -5.22 5.57
CA ILE A 169 -51.58 -4.22 6.59
C ILE A 169 -53.10 -4.15 6.73
N LYS A 170 -53.84 -4.03 5.62
CA LYS A 170 -55.32 -3.99 5.61
C LYS A 170 -55.93 -5.27 6.20
N SER A 171 -55.41 -6.43 5.83
CA SER A 171 -55.89 -7.71 6.35
C SER A 171 -55.62 -7.84 7.85
N LYS A 172 -54.45 -7.39 8.31
CA LYS A 172 -54.07 -7.39 9.72
C LYS A 172 -54.96 -6.45 10.54
N THR A 173 -55.27 -5.26 10.02
CA THR A 173 -56.18 -4.33 10.70
C THR A 173 -57.59 -4.91 10.85
N ILE A 174 -58.13 -5.50 9.77
CA ILE A 174 -59.46 -6.15 9.82
C ILE A 174 -59.47 -7.33 10.81
N LEU A 175 -58.40 -8.13 10.82
CA LEU A 175 -58.27 -9.25 11.76
C LEU A 175 -58.21 -8.75 13.21
N MET A 176 -57.45 -7.69 13.47
CA MET A 176 -57.36 -7.07 14.79
C MET A 176 -58.71 -6.52 15.27
N GLU A 177 -59.47 -5.87 14.38
CA GLU A 177 -60.83 -5.40 14.68
C GLU A 177 -61.77 -6.55 15.04
N LYS A 178 -61.83 -7.61 14.22
CA LYS A 178 -62.63 -8.80 14.49
C LYS A 178 -62.24 -9.48 15.80
N GLN A 179 -60.94 -9.59 16.07
CA GLN A 179 -60.44 -10.18 17.32
C GLN A 179 -60.84 -9.32 18.53
N SER A 180 -60.84 -8.00 18.40
CA SER A 180 -61.29 -7.08 19.46
C SER A 180 -62.78 -7.22 19.74
N LEU A 181 -63.61 -7.34 18.69
CA LEU A 181 -65.06 -7.56 18.81
C LEU A 181 -65.35 -8.91 19.46
N LEU A 182 -64.67 -9.97 19.03
CA LEU A 182 -64.81 -11.30 19.61
C LEU A 182 -64.44 -11.30 21.10
N LYS A 183 -63.35 -10.63 21.50
CA LYS A 183 -62.99 -10.48 22.91
C LYS A 183 -64.09 -9.81 23.72
N LYS A 184 -64.68 -8.72 23.19
CA LYS A 184 -65.83 -8.05 23.85
C LYS A 184 -67.03 -8.98 23.98
N LEU A 185 -67.39 -9.71 22.93
CA LEU A 185 -68.50 -10.66 22.94
C LEU A 185 -68.28 -11.80 23.92
N ILE A 186 -67.06 -12.35 23.99
CA ILE A 186 -66.70 -13.40 24.95
C ILE A 186 -66.88 -12.87 26.38
N LEU A 187 -66.39 -11.67 26.68
CA LEU A 187 -66.56 -11.07 28.01
C LEU A 187 -68.02 -10.86 28.36
N ILE A 188 -68.84 -10.35 27.42
CA ILE A 188 -70.28 -10.20 27.61
C ILE A 188 -70.93 -11.57 27.90
N ARG A 189 -70.62 -12.59 27.10
CA ARG A 189 -71.18 -13.94 27.27
C ARG A 189 -70.74 -14.60 28.58
N ILE A 190 -69.47 -14.46 28.97
CA ILE A 190 -68.98 -14.96 30.26
C ILE A 190 -69.74 -14.28 31.40
N ASN A 191 -69.92 -12.96 31.35
CA ASN A 191 -70.68 -12.23 32.37
C ASN A 191 -72.15 -12.65 32.40
N GLN A 192 -72.77 -12.90 31.24
CA GLN A 192 -74.13 -13.43 31.16
C GLN A 192 -74.24 -14.82 31.79
N ILE A 193 -73.28 -15.71 31.48
CA ILE A 193 -73.19 -17.03 32.11
C ILE A 193 -73.10 -16.82 33.61
N ILE A 194 -72.04 -16.21 34.14
CA ILE A 194 -71.85 -15.99 35.59
C ILE A 194 -73.08 -15.38 36.27
N LYS A 195 -73.78 -14.45 35.62
CA LYS A 195 -74.98 -13.81 36.18
C LYS A 195 -76.18 -14.75 36.28
N TYR A 196 -76.41 -15.59 35.26
CA TYR A 196 -77.67 -16.34 35.11
C TYR A 196 -77.53 -17.85 35.34
N ILE A 197 -76.39 -18.44 34.96
CA ILE A 197 -76.01 -19.83 35.19
C ILE A 197 -74.73 -19.78 36.05
N PHE A 198 -74.59 -20.32 37.23
CA PHE A 198 -73.41 -20.10 38.09
C PHE A 198 -73.19 -18.67 38.66
N PRO A 199 -74.16 -18.03 39.36
CA PRO A 199 -73.88 -16.95 40.30
C PRO A 199 -72.78 -17.36 41.29
N ILE A 200 -71.60 -16.79 41.10
CA ILE A 200 -70.48 -16.94 42.02
C ILE A 200 -70.64 -15.85 43.08
N THR A 201 -70.85 -16.26 44.33
CA THR A 201 -70.80 -15.32 45.46
C THR A 201 -69.68 -15.74 46.41
N LYS A 202 -69.08 -14.75 47.06
CA LYS A 202 -68.08 -14.99 48.10
C LYS A 202 -68.83 -15.49 49.33
N VAL A 203 -68.57 -16.73 49.72
CA VAL A 203 -69.12 -17.28 50.95
C VAL A 203 -68.04 -17.12 52.01
N GLN A 204 -68.32 -16.37 53.07
CA GLN A 204 -67.46 -16.39 54.25
C GLN A 204 -67.62 -17.75 54.92
N ALA A 205 -66.51 -18.46 55.10
CA ALA A 205 -66.49 -19.71 55.84
C ALA A 205 -67.02 -19.44 57.26
N LYS A 206 -68.22 -19.95 57.58
CA LYS A 206 -68.69 -20.01 58.96
C LYS A 206 -67.89 -21.11 59.65
N VAL A 207 -66.91 -20.71 60.47
CA VAL A 207 -66.28 -21.61 61.42
C VAL A 207 -67.28 -21.81 62.57
N GLU A 208 -68.20 -22.76 62.41
CA GLU A 208 -68.98 -23.27 63.54
C GLU A 208 -68.03 -24.18 64.35
N MET A 209 -67.42 -23.58 65.38
CA MET A 209 -66.60 -24.26 66.38
C MET A 209 -67.50 -25.13 67.28
N GLU A 210 -67.97 -26.26 66.77
CA GLU A 210 -68.50 -27.32 67.64
C GLU A 210 -67.32 -28.07 68.25
N ALA A 211 -66.97 -27.68 69.48
CA ALA A 211 -66.01 -28.37 70.33
C ALA A 211 -66.56 -29.75 70.73
N SER A 212 -66.45 -30.71 69.83
CA SER A 212 -66.60 -32.13 70.12
C SER A 212 -65.31 -32.82 69.69
N GLU A 213 -64.51 -33.24 70.66
CA GLU A 213 -63.28 -34.03 70.48
C GLU A 213 -63.63 -35.43 69.94
N SER A 214 -64.10 -35.49 68.71
CA SER A 214 -64.34 -36.70 67.94
C SER A 214 -63.31 -36.80 66.83
N ASP A 215 -62.57 -37.92 66.82
CA ASP A 215 -61.45 -38.26 65.92
C ASP A 215 -61.75 -37.99 64.43
N MET A 216 -63.03 -38.09 64.04
CA MET A 216 -63.49 -37.86 62.66
C MET A 216 -63.52 -36.38 62.28
N VAL A 217 -63.86 -35.48 63.21
CA VAL A 217 -63.90 -34.03 62.96
C VAL A 217 -62.49 -33.48 62.79
N SER A 218 -61.55 -33.93 63.62
CA SER A 218 -60.12 -33.59 63.49
C SER A 218 -59.52 -34.11 62.19
N ALA A 219 -59.85 -35.32 61.75
CA ALA A 219 -59.38 -35.86 60.47
C ALA A 219 -59.92 -35.07 59.26
N LEU A 220 -61.19 -34.64 59.31
CA LEU A 220 -61.78 -33.79 58.27
C LEU A 220 -61.18 -32.38 58.26
N GLU A 221 -60.91 -31.82 59.44
CA GLU A 221 -60.23 -30.54 59.59
C GLU A 221 -58.79 -30.59 59.06
N GLU A 222 -58.04 -31.65 59.36
CA GLU A 222 -56.70 -31.87 58.83
C GLU A 222 -56.73 -32.05 57.30
N ALA A 223 -57.65 -32.86 56.77
CA ALA A 223 -57.82 -33.07 55.34
C ALA A 223 -58.13 -31.75 54.61
N SER A 224 -58.97 -30.88 55.18
CA SER A 224 -59.30 -29.56 54.60
C SER A 224 -58.10 -28.60 54.51
N ARG A 225 -57.07 -28.82 55.35
CA ARG A 225 -55.82 -28.04 55.36
C ARG A 225 -54.74 -28.69 54.49
N THR A 226 -54.96 -29.88 53.94
CA THR A 226 -54.04 -30.52 52.99
C THR A 226 -54.44 -30.25 51.55
N THR A 227 -53.49 -29.78 50.74
CA THR A 227 -53.69 -29.59 49.29
C THR A 227 -52.68 -30.43 48.52
N TYR A 228 -53.13 -31.02 47.41
CA TYR A 228 -52.28 -31.85 46.56
C TYR A 228 -51.58 -30.99 45.52
N VAL A 229 -50.28 -30.79 45.68
CA VAL A 229 -49.48 -29.97 44.77
C VAL A 229 -48.29 -30.79 44.29
N ARG A 230 -48.18 -30.96 42.96
CA ARG A 230 -47.04 -31.61 42.29
C ARG A 230 -46.67 -32.98 42.88
N ASN A 231 -47.66 -33.88 42.94
CA ASN A 231 -47.51 -35.25 43.43
C ASN A 231 -47.17 -35.42 44.92
N ARG A 232 -47.50 -34.42 45.75
CA ARG A 232 -47.34 -34.51 47.21
C ARG A 232 -48.48 -33.82 47.94
N TRP A 233 -48.93 -34.40 49.04
CA TRP A 233 -49.83 -33.75 50.00
C TRP A 233 -49.03 -32.74 50.82
N VAL A 234 -49.45 -31.47 50.75
CA VAL A 234 -48.83 -30.36 51.50
C VAL A 234 -49.87 -29.81 52.47
N TYR A 235 -49.53 -29.80 53.75
CA TYR A 235 -50.36 -29.19 54.80
C TYR A 235 -50.13 -27.67 54.81
N ASN A 236 -51.18 -26.90 54.54
CA ASN A 236 -51.20 -25.45 54.54
C ASN A 236 -51.97 -24.94 55.78
N PRO A 237 -51.28 -24.56 56.87
CA PRO A 237 -51.93 -24.07 58.09
C PRO A 237 -52.71 -22.75 57.87
N ASP A 238 -52.35 -21.98 56.84
CA ASP A 238 -52.96 -20.67 56.52
C ASP A 238 -54.28 -20.78 55.73
N ASN A 239 -54.69 -21.98 55.32
CA ASN A 239 -55.90 -22.19 54.52
C ASN A 239 -57.21 -21.93 55.29
N ALA A 240 -57.13 -21.75 56.62
CA ALA A 240 -58.29 -21.46 57.47
C ALA A 240 -58.92 -20.08 57.22
N GLY A 241 -58.26 -19.19 56.48
CA GLY A 241 -58.74 -17.84 56.16
C GLY A 241 -58.88 -17.54 54.67
N GLU A 242 -58.64 -18.50 53.77
CA GLU A 242 -58.76 -18.24 52.33
C GLU A 242 -60.23 -18.02 51.94
N LEU A 243 -60.47 -16.93 51.21
CA LEU A 243 -61.78 -16.58 50.67
C LEU A 243 -62.29 -17.70 49.75
N GLN A 244 -63.20 -18.53 50.25
CA GLN A 244 -63.80 -19.61 49.48
C GLN A 244 -64.91 -19.06 48.56
N TYR A 245 -64.82 -19.39 47.27
CA TYR A 245 -65.85 -19.06 46.29
C TYR A 245 -66.68 -20.32 46.04
N THR A 246 -68.00 -20.21 46.19
CA THR A 246 -68.91 -21.33 45.94
C THR A 246 -69.95 -20.88 44.92
N ILE A 247 -70.33 -21.79 44.03
CA ILE A 247 -71.47 -21.57 43.14
C ILE A 247 -72.72 -21.81 43.99
N VAL A 248 -73.36 -20.73 44.45
CA VAL A 248 -74.40 -20.83 45.48
C VAL A 248 -75.74 -21.30 44.91
N ALA A 249 -75.96 -21.12 43.60
CA ALA A 249 -76.84 -21.89 42.69
C ALA A 249 -77.22 -21.01 41.48
N PRO A 250 -77.54 -21.62 40.33
CA PRO A 250 -78.86 -21.38 39.77
C PRO A 250 -79.43 -22.69 39.28
N SER A 251 -80.35 -23.24 40.05
CA SER A 251 -81.34 -24.14 39.48
C SER A 251 -82.19 -23.31 38.53
N LEU A 252 -82.14 -23.64 37.25
CA LEU A 252 -83.15 -23.26 36.25
C LEU A 252 -84.54 -23.26 36.93
N PRO A 253 -85.38 -22.23 36.75
CA PRO A 253 -86.66 -22.16 37.44
C PRO A 253 -87.47 -23.43 37.14
N GLY A 254 -87.72 -24.27 38.16
CA GLY A 254 -88.50 -25.51 38.01
C GLY A 254 -89.95 -25.30 37.54
N SER A 255 -90.38 -24.04 37.43
CA SER A 255 -91.66 -23.59 36.85
C SER A 255 -91.79 -23.84 35.34
N GLY A 256 -90.70 -24.18 34.63
CA GLY A 256 -90.71 -24.37 33.18
C GLY A 256 -90.84 -23.09 32.33
N SER A 257 -90.93 -21.91 32.97
CA SER A 257 -90.92 -20.62 32.28
C SER A 257 -89.48 -20.14 32.07
N TYR A 258 -88.96 -20.37 30.86
CA TYR A 258 -87.62 -19.96 30.45
C TYR A 258 -87.58 -18.66 29.63
N SER A 259 -88.65 -17.87 29.65
CA SER A 259 -88.78 -16.67 28.80
C SER A 259 -87.67 -15.63 29.02
N ALA A 260 -87.15 -15.49 30.25
CA ALA A 260 -85.99 -14.65 30.57
C ALA A 260 -84.66 -15.16 29.96
N TYR A 261 -84.62 -16.41 29.49
CA TYR A 261 -83.48 -17.04 28.80
C TYR A 261 -83.70 -17.09 27.27
N ASN A 262 -84.84 -16.67 26.74
CA ASN A 262 -85.09 -16.63 25.29
C ASN A 262 -84.29 -15.54 24.56
N ASP A 263 -83.76 -14.54 25.28
CA ASP A 263 -82.79 -13.59 24.70
C ASP A 263 -81.53 -14.31 24.20
N TRP A 264 -81.19 -15.48 24.77
CA TRP A 264 -80.08 -16.32 24.33
C TRP A 264 -80.34 -16.99 22.96
N GLY A 265 -81.60 -17.33 22.67
CA GLY A 265 -82.04 -17.91 21.40
C GLY A 265 -82.35 -16.86 20.33
N ASN A 266 -82.96 -15.73 20.69
CA ASN A 266 -83.32 -14.70 19.72
C ASN A 266 -82.11 -13.94 19.14
N LEU A 267 -80.99 -13.84 19.89
CA LEU A 267 -79.74 -13.27 19.37
C LEU A 267 -78.95 -14.23 18.45
N SER A 268 -79.33 -15.53 18.36
CA SER A 268 -78.73 -16.44 17.37
C SER A 268 -79.42 -16.40 16.01
N TRP A 269 -80.71 -16.03 15.96
CA TRP A 269 -81.48 -15.98 14.71
C TRP A 269 -81.31 -14.65 13.96
N THR A 270 -81.07 -13.52 14.64
CA THR A 270 -80.84 -12.23 13.96
C THR A 270 -79.48 -12.11 13.27
N TYR A 271 -78.57 -13.08 13.46
CA TYR A 271 -77.24 -13.08 12.82
C TYR A 271 -77.20 -13.86 11.50
N PHE A 272 -78.25 -14.61 11.16
CA PHE A 272 -78.35 -15.30 9.87
C PHE A 272 -78.99 -14.44 8.76
N ASP A 273 -79.67 -13.34 9.11
CA ASP A 273 -80.32 -12.44 8.13
C ASP A 273 -79.47 -11.20 7.74
N LEU A 274 -78.20 -11.12 8.16
CA LEU A 274 -77.30 -9.98 7.88
C LEU A 274 -75.92 -10.40 7.30
N MET A 275 -75.84 -11.54 6.61
CA MET A 275 -74.74 -11.87 5.69
C MET A 275 -75.19 -11.68 4.24
#